data_AF-A0A959TF65-F1
#
_entry.id   AF-A0A959TF65-F1
#
_cell.length_a   1.000
_cell.length_b   1.000
_cell.length_c   1.000
_cell.angle_alpha   90.00
_cell.angle_beta   90.00
_cell.angle_gamma   90.00
#
_symmetry.space_group_name_H-M   'P 1'
#
loop_
_entity.id
_entity.type
_entity.pdbx_description
1 polymer ?
#
loop_
_entity_poly.entity_id
_entity_poly.type
_entity_poly.pdbx_seq_one_letter_code
_entity_poly.pdbx_strand_id
1 'polypeptide(L)'
;HKIYAEPTTITGSIGVFGIIPNMQGFFKNKLGITFDGEKTNTYADMMTTSRPLTADEKDMIQGYIDRFYDTFKQRVADGRGMSVEAVDAVGQGRVWTGTDAKARGLVDELGGLE
;
A
#
# COMPACT_ATOMS: atom_id res chain seq x y z
N HIS A 1 -14.48 -20.80 8.40
CA HIS A 1 -13.17 -20.48 9.02
C HIS A 1 -13.36 -19.29 9.97
N LYS A 2 -12.54 -19.16 11.01
CA LYS A 2 -12.57 -18.04 11.98
C LYS A 2 -11.17 -17.43 12.11
N ILE A 3 -11.12 -16.12 12.38
CA ILE A 3 -9.93 -15.35 12.70
C ILE A 3 -9.95 -15.03 14.19
N TYR A 4 -8.88 -15.38 14.90
CA TYR A 4 -8.66 -15.07 16.30
C TYR A 4 -7.56 -14.02 16.43
N ALA A 5 -7.67 -13.14 17.42
CA ALA A 5 -6.61 -12.19 17.78
C ALA A 5 -6.57 -11.96 19.29
N GLU A 6 -5.40 -11.72 19.86
CA GLU A 6 -5.33 -11.24 21.24
C GLU A 6 -5.86 -9.81 21.34
N PRO A 7 -6.39 -9.37 22.51
CA PRO A 7 -6.88 -8.00 22.69
C PRO A 7 -5.88 -6.92 22.25
N THR A 8 -4.58 -7.18 22.44
CA THR A 8 -3.43 -6.30 22.15
C THR A 8 -2.76 -6.57 20.81
N THR A 9 -3.25 -7.52 20.01
CA THR A 9 -2.73 -7.75 18.65
C THR A 9 -2.80 -6.46 17.85
N ILE A 10 -1.74 -6.14 17.11
CA ILE A 10 -1.71 -5.01 16.17
C ILE A 10 -2.05 -5.57 14.78
N THR A 11 -3.17 -5.12 14.22
CA THR A 11 -3.70 -5.62 12.93
C THR A 11 -4.37 -4.49 12.14
N GLY A 12 -5.17 -4.83 11.14
CA GLY A 12 -5.74 -3.87 10.19
C GLY A 12 -4.71 -3.51 9.12
N SER A 13 -4.35 -2.23 9.04
CA SER A 13 -3.45 -1.69 8.00
C SER A 13 -3.88 -2.05 6.57
N ILE A 14 -5.20 -2.09 6.34
CA ILE A 14 -5.76 -2.34 5.01
C ILE A 14 -5.53 -1.07 4.19
N GLY A 15 -4.45 -1.04 3.42
CA GLY A 15 -3.98 0.10 2.65
C GLY A 15 -2.78 -0.27 1.78
N VAL A 16 -2.49 0.57 0.77
CA VAL A 16 -1.37 0.38 -0.17
C VAL A 16 -0.67 1.72 -0.35
N PHE A 17 0.67 1.71 -0.31
CA PHE A 17 1.49 2.88 -0.60
C PHE A 17 2.78 2.45 -1.30
N GLY A 18 3.41 3.37 -2.02
CA GLY A 18 4.69 3.17 -2.68
C GLY A 18 5.62 4.34 -2.46
N ILE A 19 6.93 4.07 -2.40
CA ILE A 19 7.98 5.08 -2.28
C ILE A 19 8.96 4.87 -3.42
N ILE A 20 9.24 5.95 -4.16
CA ILE A 20 10.23 5.94 -5.24
C ILE A 20 11.22 7.06 -4.94
N PRO A 21 12.46 6.73 -4.56
CA PRO A 21 13.44 7.74 -4.20
C PRO A 21 13.94 8.46 -5.45
N ASN A 22 14.04 9.80 -5.38
CA ASN A 22 14.77 10.59 -6.35
C ASN A 22 16.14 10.99 -5.78
N MET A 23 17.19 10.38 -6.32
CA MET A 23 18.58 10.58 -5.89
C MET A 23 19.36 11.51 -6.84
N GLN A 24 18.71 12.13 -7.83
CA GLN A 24 19.36 13.04 -8.78
C GLN A 24 20.23 14.10 -8.08
N GLY A 25 19.67 14.74 -7.05
CA GLY A 25 20.38 15.77 -6.28
C GLY A 25 21.59 15.23 -5.52
N PHE A 26 21.52 14.00 -5.01
CA PHE A 26 22.64 13.34 -4.36
C PHE A 26 23.76 13.05 -5.37
N PHE A 27 23.44 12.39 -6.49
CA PHE A 27 24.42 12.07 -7.52
C PHE A 27 25.10 13.32 -8.07
N LYS A 28 24.32 14.33 -8.46
CA LYS A 28 24.84 15.56 -9.06
C LYS A 28 25.63 16.40 -8.06
N ASN A 29 25.05 16.70 -6.90
CA ASN A 29 25.58 17.74 -6.01
C ASN A 29 26.59 17.22 -4.99
N LYS A 30 26.63 15.90 -4.73
CA LYS A 30 27.58 15.29 -3.79
C LYS A 30 28.65 14.48 -4.48
N LEU A 31 28.32 13.80 -5.57
CA LEU A 31 29.24 12.89 -6.26
C LEU A 31 29.72 13.40 -7.62
N GLY A 32 29.12 14.46 -8.17
CA GLY A 32 29.44 14.96 -9.50
C GLY A 32 29.05 14.01 -10.64
N ILE A 33 28.15 13.05 -10.37
CA ILE A 33 27.70 12.05 -11.35
C ILE A 33 26.44 12.54 -12.05
N THR A 34 26.42 12.45 -13.37
CA THR A 34 25.25 12.70 -14.23
C THR A 34 24.91 11.48 -15.05
N PHE A 35 23.64 11.34 -15.39
CA PHE A 35 23.13 10.24 -16.20
C PHE A 35 22.54 10.80 -17.48
N ASP A 36 22.90 10.18 -18.59
CA ASP A 36 22.28 10.37 -19.89
C ASP A 36 21.78 9.02 -20.39
N GLY A 37 20.79 8.99 -21.27
CA GLY A 37 20.18 7.74 -21.71
C GLY A 37 19.28 7.87 -22.92
N GLU A 38 19.44 6.93 -23.84
CA GLU A 38 18.54 6.71 -24.96
C GLU A 38 17.43 5.74 -24.55
N LYS A 39 16.20 5.98 -25.00
CA LYS A 39 15.05 5.14 -24.66
C LYS A 39 14.40 4.59 -25.91
N THR A 40 14.13 3.28 -25.92
CA THR A 40 13.35 2.64 -26.99
C THR A 40 11.85 2.89 -26.85
N ASN A 41 11.38 3.32 -25.67
CA ASN A 41 9.99 3.68 -25.40
C ASN A 41 9.91 4.76 -24.29
N THR A 42 8.83 5.53 -24.25
CA THR A 42 8.59 6.65 -23.34
C THR A 42 8.81 6.31 -21.87
N TYR A 43 8.38 5.12 -21.43
CA TYR A 43 8.41 4.68 -20.02
C TYR A 43 9.45 3.59 -19.73
N ALA A 44 10.42 3.39 -20.64
CA ALA A 44 11.42 2.32 -20.51
C ALA A 44 12.33 2.47 -19.27
N ASP A 45 12.45 3.68 -18.73
CA ASP A 45 13.21 4.01 -17.51
C ASP A 45 12.30 4.46 -16.36
N MET A 46 10.99 4.17 -16.42
CA MET A 46 10.06 4.49 -15.33
C MET A 46 10.57 3.86 -14.02
N MET A 47 10.35 4.55 -12.89
CA MET A 47 10.87 4.17 -11.56
C MET A 47 12.38 4.32 -11.37
N THR A 48 13.11 4.93 -12.32
CA THR A 48 14.52 5.28 -12.11
C THR A 48 14.71 6.22 -10.91
N THR A 49 15.86 6.12 -10.25
CA THR A 49 16.25 6.97 -9.12
C THR A 49 17.15 8.13 -9.53
N SER A 50 17.61 8.18 -10.79
CA SER A 50 18.56 9.18 -11.28
C SER A 50 17.92 10.49 -11.76
N ARG A 51 16.58 10.53 -11.85
CA ARG A 51 15.78 11.71 -12.21
C ARG A 51 14.43 11.69 -11.48
N PRO A 52 13.72 12.82 -11.38
CA PRO A 52 12.33 12.81 -10.92
C PRO A 52 11.42 12.03 -11.86
N LEU A 53 10.35 11.47 -11.30
CA LEU A 53 9.21 10.96 -12.05
C LEU A 53 8.49 12.09 -12.78
N THR A 54 8.05 11.83 -14.01
CA THR A 54 7.14 12.73 -14.74
C THR A 54 5.73 12.70 -14.14
N ALA A 55 4.86 13.61 -14.58
CA ALA A 55 3.45 13.60 -14.17
C ALA A 55 2.76 12.29 -14.59
N ASP A 56 2.90 11.91 -15.87
CA ASP A 56 2.30 10.68 -16.41
C ASP A 56 2.79 9.41 -15.69
N GLU A 57 4.07 9.36 -15.31
CA GLU A 57 4.62 8.26 -14.51
C GLU A 57 3.95 8.17 -13.14
N LYS A 58 3.78 9.31 -12.46
CA LYS A 58 3.10 9.37 -11.15
C LYS A 58 1.64 8.90 -11.26
N ASP A 59 0.92 9.33 -12.29
CA ASP A 59 -0.49 8.96 -12.49
C ASP A 59 -0.61 7.46 -12.79
N MET A 60 0.30 6.89 -13.58
CA MET A 60 0.33 5.45 -13.81
C MET A 60 0.60 4.67 -12.51
N ILE A 61 1.58 5.11 -11.72
CA ILE A 61 1.90 4.49 -10.41
C ILE A 61 0.69 4.60 -9.47
N GLN A 62 0.05 5.76 -9.40
CA GLN A 62 -1.16 5.94 -8.59
C GLN A 62 -2.28 5.01 -9.03
N GLY A 63 -2.52 4.87 -10.35
CA GLY A 63 -3.50 3.93 -10.88
C GLY A 63 -3.20 2.47 -10.52
N TYR A 64 -1.93 2.09 -10.41
CA TYR A 64 -1.56 0.77 -9.88
C TYR A 64 -1.87 0.65 -8.39
N ILE A 65 -1.52 1.65 -7.58
CA ILE A 65 -1.80 1.68 -6.14
C ILE A 65 -3.31 1.55 -5.89
N ASP A 66 -4.13 2.30 -6.62
CA ASP A 66 -5.59 2.28 -6.49
C ASP A 66 -6.15 0.89 -6.82
N ARG A 67 -5.70 0.29 -7.93
CA ARG A 67 -6.12 -1.07 -8.33
C ARG A 67 -5.74 -2.13 -7.29
N PHE A 68 -4.55 -2.02 -6.70
CA PHE A 68 -4.15 -2.92 -5.61
C PHE A 68 -4.99 -2.72 -4.36
N TYR A 69 -5.31 -1.48 -4.01
CA TYR A 69 -6.15 -1.18 -2.88
C TYR A 69 -7.58 -1.70 -3.06
N ASP A 70 -8.16 -1.54 -4.26
CA ASP A 70 -9.47 -2.10 -4.60
C ASP A 70 -9.47 -3.63 -4.50
N THR A 71 -8.42 -4.28 -5.00
CA THR A 71 -8.26 -5.74 -4.87
C THR A 71 -8.16 -6.16 -3.40
N PHE A 72 -7.43 -5.42 -2.58
CA PHE A 72 -7.29 -5.71 -1.15
C PHE A 72 -8.63 -5.55 -0.43
N LYS A 73 -9.34 -4.43 -0.65
CA LYS A 73 -10.68 -4.22 -0.08
C LYS A 73 -11.64 -5.34 -0.48
N GLN A 74 -11.66 -5.74 -1.75
CA GLN A 74 -12.53 -6.81 -2.22
C GLN A 74 -12.25 -8.14 -1.50
N ARG A 75 -10.97 -8.52 -1.35
CA ARG A 75 -10.61 -9.76 -0.65
C ARG A 75 -11.02 -9.75 0.82
N VAL A 76 -10.88 -8.61 1.49
CA VAL A 76 -11.35 -8.46 2.88
C VAL A 76 -12.87 -8.52 2.92
N ALA A 77 -13.56 -7.82 2.02
CA ALA A 77 -15.01 -7.82 1.92
C ALA A 77 -15.55 -9.26 1.76
N ASP A 78 -15.01 -10.01 0.81
CA ASP A 78 -15.39 -11.41 0.56
C ASP A 78 -15.09 -12.30 1.78
N GLY A 79 -13.91 -12.14 2.40
CA GLY A 79 -13.48 -12.95 3.53
C GLY A 79 -14.22 -12.65 4.84
N ARG A 80 -14.76 -11.44 4.99
CA ARG A 80 -15.47 -10.99 6.20
C ARG A 80 -16.99 -10.90 6.01
N GLY A 81 -17.49 -11.14 4.79
CA GLY A 81 -18.90 -10.95 4.46
C GLY A 81 -19.36 -9.50 4.60
N MET A 82 -18.46 -8.54 4.35
CA MET A 82 -18.71 -7.10 4.44
C MET A 82 -18.87 -6.49 3.05
N SER A 83 -19.49 -5.31 2.93
CA SER A 83 -19.41 -4.54 1.69
C SER A 83 -18.03 -3.90 1.53
N VAL A 84 -17.62 -3.61 0.30
CA VAL A 84 -16.34 -2.92 0.02
C VAL A 84 -16.30 -1.54 0.69
N GLU A 85 -17.43 -0.85 0.75
CA GLU A 85 -17.57 0.46 1.40
C GLU A 85 -17.39 0.35 2.92
N ALA A 86 -17.93 -0.72 3.53
CA ALA A 86 -17.73 -0.99 4.96
C ALA A 86 -16.26 -1.29 5.28
N VAL A 87 -15.57 -2.02 4.38
CA VAL A 87 -14.11 -2.24 4.51
C VAL A 87 -13.34 -0.94 4.34
N ASP A 88 -13.69 -0.10 3.37
CA ASP A 88 -13.01 1.18 3.15
C ASP A 88 -13.17 2.13 4.36
N ALA A 89 -14.35 2.16 4.97
CA ALA A 89 -14.63 2.97 6.16
C ALA A 89 -13.72 2.62 7.36
N VAL A 90 -13.31 1.35 7.49
CA VAL A 90 -12.38 0.88 8.53
C VAL A 90 -10.94 0.70 8.02
N GLY A 91 -10.71 0.91 6.73
CA GLY A 91 -9.43 0.76 6.04
C GLY A 91 -8.64 2.06 5.98
N GLN A 92 -8.12 2.38 4.79
CA GLN A 92 -7.26 3.54 4.51
C GLN A 92 -5.94 3.53 5.30
N GLY A 93 -5.37 2.33 5.50
CA GLY A 93 -4.11 2.13 6.21
C GLY A 93 -4.20 2.27 7.74
N ARG A 94 -5.41 2.43 8.30
CA ARG A 94 -5.58 2.50 9.76
C ARG A 94 -5.22 1.18 10.43
N VAL A 95 -4.49 1.29 11.52
CA VAL A 95 -4.10 0.17 12.37
C VAL A 95 -5.10 0.03 13.51
N TRP A 96 -5.42 -1.21 13.87
CA TRP A 96 -6.38 -1.54 14.91
C TRP A 96 -5.77 -2.49 15.93
N THR A 97 -6.17 -2.35 17.19
CA THR A 97 -5.96 -3.40 18.20
C THR A 97 -6.85 -4.61 17.88
N GLY A 98 -6.56 -5.79 18.42
CA GLY A 98 -7.43 -6.97 18.23
C GLY A 98 -8.84 -6.72 18.76
N THR A 99 -8.95 -6.01 19.88
CA THR A 99 -10.24 -5.56 20.44
C THR A 99 -11.01 -4.66 19.46
N ASP A 100 -10.32 -3.68 18.88
CA ASP A 100 -10.90 -2.77 17.88
C ASP A 100 -11.28 -3.47 16.59
N ALA A 101 -10.46 -4.41 16.14
CA ALA A 101 -10.66 -5.19 14.93
C ALA A 101 -11.88 -6.10 15.07
N LYS A 102 -12.10 -6.72 16.25
CA LYS A 102 -13.31 -7.49 16.54
C LYS A 102 -14.56 -6.60 16.51
N ALA A 103 -14.52 -5.44 17.15
CA ALA A 103 -15.64 -4.48 17.14
C ALA A 103 -16.02 -4.01 15.73
N ARG A 104 -15.06 -4.07 14.77
CA ARG A 104 -15.23 -3.66 13.37
C ARG A 104 -15.47 -4.83 12.41
N GLY A 105 -15.63 -6.06 12.93
CA GLY A 105 -15.89 -7.26 12.11
C GLY A 105 -14.68 -7.83 11.37
N LEU A 106 -13.48 -7.28 11.59
CA LEU A 106 -12.24 -7.75 10.97
C LEU A 106 -11.68 -9.03 11.63
N VAL A 107 -12.07 -9.29 12.87
CA VAL A 107 -11.71 -10.48 13.67
C VAL A 107 -12.99 -11.10 14.23
N ASP A 108 -13.04 -12.43 14.33
CA ASP A 108 -14.22 -13.14 14.85
C ASP A 108 -14.20 -13.23 16.38
N GLU A 109 -13.06 -13.60 16.96
CA GLU A 109 -12.95 -13.83 18.40
C GLU A 109 -11.65 -13.29 19.00
N LEU A 110 -11.70 -12.95 20.29
CA LEU A 110 -10.50 -12.65 21.05
C LEU A 110 -9.97 -13.93 21.68
N GLY A 111 -8.70 -14.23 21.48
CA GLY A 111 -8.07 -15.44 21.99
C GLY A 111 -6.67 -15.69 21.41
N GLY A 112 -5.98 -16.65 22.00
CA GLY A 112 -4.66 -17.11 21.59
C GLY A 112 -4.71 -18.45 20.86
N LEU A 113 -3.57 -19.13 20.77
CA LEU A 113 -3.41 -20.44 20.12
C LEU A 113 -3.80 -21.64 21.00
N GLU A 114 -4.24 -21.36 22.22
CA GLU A 114 -4.50 -22.35 23.29
C GLU A 114 -5.82 -23.11 23.11
#